data_AF-A0AB34JUL9-F1
#
_entry.id   AF-A0AB34JUL9-F1
#
_cell.length_a   1.000
_cell.length_b   1.000
_cell.length_c   1.000
_cell.angle_alpha   90.00
_cell.angle_beta   90.00
_cell.angle_gamma   90.00
#
_symmetry.space_group_name_H-M   'P 1'
#
loop_
_entity.id
_entity.type
_entity.pdbx_description
1 polymer ?
#
loop_
_entity_poly.entity_id
_entity_poly.type
_entity_poly.pdbx_seq_one_letter_code
_entity_poly.pdbx_strand_id
1 'polypeptide(L)'
;MLFARASAVMYRGWRVSAMRGLKSNTGIVGLEVEPNAKEILTSLYTKTLQELNKIPPTAEYRKSVEQMTKERLDIVKGTDDLASIEAAIAGGQVEQLIQQAKDELGLIPTLLSARVFDPYDGSPVEDILTDLKRRVNPHTPHCPNTPSQIAADALASNACAPACCCAKAWMAHSSTVSVRRGVALQRDDVPMRQSKSFPTERFVELELPAIEDNAK
;
A
#
# COMPACT_ATOMS: atom_id res chain seq x y z
N MET A 1 20.51 -11.52 73.86
CA MET A 1 20.38 -12.62 72.88
C MET A 1 20.27 -12.01 71.50
N LEU A 2 21.15 -12.49 70.60
CA LEU A 2 21.17 -12.44 69.13
C LEU A 2 21.06 -11.12 68.37
N PHE A 3 22.23 -10.70 67.86
CA PHE A 3 22.42 -9.96 66.62
C PHE A 3 21.78 -10.69 65.43
N ALA A 4 20.94 -10.02 64.64
CA ALA A 4 20.55 -10.48 63.31
C ALA A 4 21.36 -9.73 62.25
N ARG A 5 22.42 -10.39 61.76
CA ARG A 5 23.13 -10.02 60.53
C ARG A 5 22.26 -10.48 59.36
N ALA A 6 21.69 -9.56 58.60
CA ALA A 6 21.12 -9.87 57.29
C ALA A 6 22.15 -9.46 56.22
N SER A 7 22.60 -10.46 55.48
CA SER A 7 23.68 -10.43 54.51
C SER A 7 23.46 -9.41 53.40
N ALA A 8 24.46 -8.55 53.20
CA ALA A 8 24.63 -7.82 51.95
C ALA A 8 24.93 -8.82 50.83
N VAL A 9 23.92 -9.11 50.01
CA VAL A 9 24.14 -9.77 48.71
C VAL A 9 24.69 -8.70 47.77
N MET A 10 26.02 -8.62 47.71
CA MET A 10 26.73 -7.93 46.65
C MET A 10 26.43 -8.65 45.32
N TYR A 11 25.48 -8.15 44.55
CA TYR A 11 25.40 -8.48 43.14
C TYR A 11 26.64 -7.89 42.45
N ARG A 12 27.63 -8.77 42.27
CA ARG A 12 28.86 -8.51 41.53
C ARG A 12 28.48 -8.02 40.15
N GLY A 13 28.96 -6.82 39.83
CA GLY A 13 28.79 -6.19 38.53
C GLY A 13 29.30 -7.10 37.41
N TRP A 14 28.43 -7.30 36.43
CA TRP A 14 28.85 -7.61 35.07
C TRP A 14 29.17 -6.30 34.38
N ARG A 15 30.41 -5.82 34.57
CA ARG A 15 31.03 -4.99 33.54
C ARG A 15 31.48 -5.93 32.44
N VAL A 16 30.57 -6.27 31.54
CA VAL A 16 30.97 -6.67 30.19
C VAL A 16 31.45 -5.38 29.54
N SER A 17 32.77 -5.20 29.47
CA SER A 17 33.34 -4.25 28.51
C SER A 17 32.84 -4.68 27.14
N ALA A 18 31.87 -3.96 26.60
CA ALA A 18 31.47 -4.09 25.22
C ALA A 18 32.68 -3.71 24.37
N MET A 19 33.43 -4.71 23.91
CA MET A 19 34.18 -4.53 22.69
C MET A 19 33.17 -4.02 21.66
N ARG A 20 33.46 -2.88 21.04
CA ARG A 20 32.84 -2.47 19.77
C ARG A 20 33.15 -3.58 18.75
N GLY A 21 32.38 -4.66 18.79
CA GLY A 21 32.28 -5.59 17.68
C GLY A 21 31.56 -4.84 16.59
N LEU A 22 32.31 -4.11 15.75
CA LEU A 22 31.80 -3.60 14.50
C LEU A 22 31.20 -4.79 13.76
N LYS A 23 29.89 -4.74 13.48
CA LYS A 23 29.25 -5.75 12.63
C LYS A 23 30.00 -5.75 11.30
N SER A 24 30.47 -6.91 10.86
CA SER A 24 31.18 -7.03 9.58
C SER A 24 30.20 -6.93 8.40
N ASN A 25 29.01 -7.50 8.56
CA ASN A 25 27.89 -7.38 7.63
C ASN A 25 26.56 -7.42 8.39
N THR A 26 25.49 -6.96 7.75
CA THR A 26 24.11 -7.01 8.25
C THR A 26 23.43 -8.34 7.97
N GLY A 27 23.95 -9.12 7.02
CA GLY A 27 23.31 -10.35 6.52
C GLY A 27 22.14 -10.10 5.56
N ILE A 28 21.90 -8.85 5.17
CA ILE A 28 20.83 -8.43 4.25
C ILE A 28 21.47 -7.81 3.01
N VAL A 29 21.03 -8.27 1.83
CA VAL A 29 21.56 -7.77 0.55
C VAL A 29 21.13 -6.32 0.35
N GLY A 30 22.08 -5.45 -0.03
CA GLY A 30 21.82 -4.04 -0.30
C GLY A 30 21.72 -3.15 0.95
N LEU A 31 21.97 -3.70 2.15
CA LEU A 31 22.01 -2.93 3.40
C LEU A 31 23.42 -2.94 3.99
N GLU A 32 24.16 -1.86 3.80
CA GLU A 32 25.52 -1.70 4.30
C GLU A 32 25.53 -1.35 5.80
N VAL A 33 26.61 -1.73 6.49
CA VAL A 33 26.77 -1.47 7.93
C VAL A 33 27.14 -0.01 8.16
N GLU A 34 26.41 0.66 9.05
CA GLU A 34 26.63 2.07 9.38
C GLU A 34 27.37 2.22 10.71
N PRO A 35 28.62 2.71 10.73
CA PRO A 35 29.40 2.80 11.98
C PRO A 35 28.90 3.90 12.93
N ASN A 36 28.26 4.95 12.39
CA ASN A 36 27.74 6.10 13.14
C ASN A 36 26.20 6.10 13.23
N ALA A 37 25.58 4.93 13.35
CA ALA A 37 24.12 4.77 13.31
C ALA A 37 23.37 5.64 14.33
N LYS A 38 23.89 5.79 15.56
CA LYS A 38 23.24 6.53 16.65
C LYS A 38 23.06 8.03 16.33
N GLU A 39 24.11 8.66 15.80
CA GLU A 39 24.09 10.08 15.45
C GLU A 39 23.12 10.33 14.29
N ILE A 40 23.18 9.45 13.28
CA ILE A 40 22.27 9.49 12.13
C ILE A 40 20.82 9.36 12.59
N LEU A 41 20.49 8.35 13.39
CA LEU A 41 19.13 8.15 13.92
C LEU A 41 18.64 9.36 14.73
N THR A 42 19.49 9.92 15.58
CA THR A 42 19.13 11.12 16.37
C THR A 42 18.82 12.30 15.45
N SER A 43 19.62 12.50 14.40
CA SER A 43 19.40 13.57 13.41
C SER A 43 18.13 13.36 12.58
N LEU A 44 17.80 12.11 12.23
CA LEU A 44 16.62 11.79 11.44
C LEU A 44 15.35 11.98 12.28
N TYR A 45 15.29 11.43 13.49
CA TYR A 45 14.12 11.56 14.36
C TYR A 45 13.83 13.02 14.75
N THR A 46 14.87 13.82 15.01
CA THR A 46 14.68 15.25 15.28
C THR A 46 14.11 15.99 14.07
N LYS A 47 14.57 15.68 12.85
CA LYS A 47 13.98 16.20 11.61
C LYS A 47 12.53 15.74 11.44
N THR A 48 12.22 14.48 11.74
CA THR A 48 10.85 13.96 11.64
C THR A 48 9.91 14.73 12.56
N LEU A 49 10.32 14.96 13.81
CA LEU A 49 9.53 15.77 14.76
C LEU A 49 9.33 17.22 14.31
N GLN A 50 10.30 17.81 13.60
CA GLN A 50 10.16 19.15 13.02
C GLN A 50 9.13 19.16 11.88
N GLU A 51 9.21 18.19 10.97
CA GLU A 51 8.35 18.04 9.80
C GLU A 51 6.88 17.73 10.19
N LEU A 52 6.67 16.94 11.25
CA LEU A 52 5.33 16.62 11.78
C LEU A 52 4.55 17.85 12.23
N ASN A 53 5.20 18.97 12.55
CA ASN A 53 4.51 20.21 12.93
C ASN A 53 3.67 20.80 11.78
N LYS A 54 3.98 20.44 10.52
CA LYS A 54 3.23 20.87 9.33
C LYS A 54 1.86 20.19 9.22
N ILE A 55 1.68 19.03 9.87
CA ILE A 55 0.44 18.26 9.85
C ILE A 55 -0.49 18.76 10.98
N PRO A 56 -1.82 18.85 10.77
CA PRO A 56 -2.74 19.27 11.82
C PRO A 56 -2.68 18.34 13.06
N PRO A 57 -2.80 18.87 14.29
CA PRO A 57 -2.70 18.10 15.54
C PRO A 57 -3.88 17.15 15.79
N THR A 58 -4.97 17.33 15.04
CA THR A 58 -6.14 16.44 15.08
C THR A 58 -5.88 15.10 14.41
N ALA A 59 -4.98 15.05 13.43
CA ALA A 59 -4.67 13.84 12.67
C ALA A 59 -4.07 12.75 13.57
N GLU A 60 -4.62 11.54 13.49
CA GLU A 60 -4.14 10.39 14.27
C GLU A 60 -2.72 9.99 13.89
N TYR A 61 -2.39 10.05 12.60
CA TYR A 61 -1.03 9.79 12.09
C TYR A 61 0.03 10.63 12.81
N ARG A 62 -0.23 11.92 13.03
CA ARG A 62 0.70 12.79 13.75
C ARG A 62 0.92 12.31 15.18
N LYS A 63 -0.15 11.94 15.89
CA LYS A 63 -0.09 11.49 17.29
C LYS A 63 0.71 10.19 17.44
N SER A 64 0.43 9.21 16.58
CA SER A 64 1.10 7.91 16.63
C SER A 64 2.58 8.03 16.26
N VAL A 65 2.92 8.76 15.19
CA VAL A 65 4.31 8.94 14.77
C VAL A 65 5.09 9.78 15.77
N GLU A 66 4.51 10.85 16.34
CA GLU A 66 5.16 11.62 17.40
C GLU A 66 5.47 10.75 18.62
N GLN A 67 4.53 9.92 19.06
CA GLN A 67 4.72 9.03 20.19
C GLN A 67 5.85 8.03 19.90
N MET A 68 5.75 7.29 18.78
CA MET A 68 6.75 6.29 18.40
C MET A 68 8.15 6.91 18.24
N THR A 69 8.23 8.10 17.63
CA THR A 69 9.51 8.78 17.38
C THR A 69 10.15 9.27 18.68
N LYS A 70 9.35 9.80 19.63
CA LYS A 70 9.83 10.23 20.95
C LYS A 70 10.35 9.05 21.77
N GLU A 71 9.56 7.97 21.85
CA GLU A 71 9.96 6.74 22.56
C GLU A 71 11.28 6.17 22.01
N ARG A 72 11.42 6.05 20.68
CA ARG A 72 12.66 5.58 20.04
C ARG A 72 13.83 6.53 20.29
N LEU A 73 13.61 7.84 20.23
CA LEU A 73 14.65 8.84 20.45
C LEU A 73 15.15 8.83 21.89
N ASP A 74 14.27 8.60 22.87
CA ASP A 74 14.64 8.46 24.28
C ASP A 74 15.51 7.22 24.51
N ILE A 75 15.18 6.10 23.88
CA ILE A 75 16.00 4.87 23.91
C ILE A 75 17.39 5.13 23.31
N VAL A 76 17.44 5.72 22.11
CA VAL A 76 18.71 6.00 21.40
C VAL A 76 19.61 6.95 22.20
N LYS A 77 19.04 7.89 22.95
CA LYS A 77 19.79 8.78 23.85
C LYS A 77 20.22 8.10 25.14
N GLY A 78 19.39 7.21 25.69
CA GLY A 78 19.62 6.57 26.99
C GLY A 78 20.68 5.46 26.97
N THR A 79 20.92 4.82 25.83
CA THR A 79 21.88 3.72 25.70
C THR A 79 22.99 4.04 24.70
N ASP A 80 24.22 3.62 25.01
CA ASP A 80 25.38 3.76 24.11
C ASP A 80 25.67 2.51 23.28
N ASP A 81 25.18 1.35 23.70
CA ASP A 81 25.42 0.08 23.02
C ASP A 81 24.35 -0.21 21.95
N LEU A 82 24.79 -0.52 20.73
CA LEU A 82 23.91 -0.76 19.58
C LEU A 82 23.02 -1.99 19.79
N ALA A 83 23.55 -3.07 20.37
CA ALA A 83 22.77 -4.29 20.59
C ALA A 83 21.63 -4.05 21.62
N SER A 84 21.90 -3.25 22.65
CA SER A 84 20.86 -2.83 23.59
C SER A 84 19.76 -1.98 22.95
N ILE A 85 20.10 -1.11 21.99
CA ILE A 85 19.13 -0.30 21.23
C ILE A 85 18.22 -1.21 20.40
N GLU A 86 18.79 -2.19 19.71
CA GLU A 86 18.03 -3.15 18.87
C GLU A 86 17.06 -3.97 19.70
N ALA A 87 17.50 -4.45 20.86
CA ALA A 87 16.66 -5.22 21.78
C ALA A 87 15.54 -4.37 22.39
N ALA A 88 15.82 -3.10 22.74
CA ALA A 88 14.84 -2.21 23.35
C ALA A 88 13.76 -1.74 22.37
N ILE A 89 14.12 -1.43 21.12
CA ILE A 89 13.17 -0.99 20.09
C ILE A 89 12.41 -2.17 19.48
N ALA A 90 13.02 -3.37 19.45
CA ALA A 90 12.45 -4.58 18.87
C ALA A 90 11.96 -4.40 17.41
N GLY A 91 12.69 -3.59 16.63
CA GLY A 91 12.34 -3.18 15.26
C GLY A 91 13.29 -3.69 14.17
N GLY A 92 14.12 -4.69 14.47
CA GLY A 92 15.17 -5.18 13.57
C GLY A 92 16.55 -4.60 13.87
N GLN A 93 17.43 -4.60 12.87
CA GLN A 93 18.77 -4.02 12.98
C GLN A 93 18.75 -2.49 12.88
N VAL A 94 19.74 -1.81 13.45
CA VAL A 94 19.84 -0.33 13.43
C VAL A 94 19.84 0.25 12.02
N GLU A 95 20.42 -0.44 11.04
CA GLU A 95 20.46 -0.02 9.64
C GLU A 95 19.06 0.02 9.01
N GLN A 96 18.19 -0.94 9.37
CA GLN A 96 16.78 -0.93 8.93
C GLN A 96 16.01 0.22 9.59
N LEU A 97 16.30 0.52 10.86
CA LEU A 97 15.70 1.67 11.54
C LEU A 97 16.07 2.99 10.88
N ILE A 98 17.31 3.13 10.38
CA ILE A 98 17.75 4.30 9.61
C ILE A 98 16.93 4.41 8.32
N GLN A 99 16.75 3.31 7.59
CA GLN A 99 15.96 3.30 6.36
C GLN A 99 14.50 3.66 6.63
N GLN A 100 13.87 3.05 7.63
CA GLN A 100 12.52 3.40 8.07
C GLN A 100 12.40 4.89 8.40
N ALA A 101 13.35 5.46 9.15
CA ALA A 101 13.33 6.88 9.48
C ALA A 101 13.48 7.80 8.25
N LYS A 102 14.25 7.38 7.23
CA LYS A 102 14.34 8.09 5.95
C LYS A 102 13.04 7.98 5.15
N ASP A 103 12.43 6.81 5.13
CA ASP A 103 11.16 6.56 4.44
C ASP A 103 10.03 7.40 5.06
N GLU A 104 9.95 7.47 6.39
CA GLU A 104 9.00 8.34 7.09
C GLU A 104 9.21 9.82 6.76
N LEU A 105 10.47 10.28 6.69
CA LEU A 105 10.78 11.65 6.26
C LEU A 105 10.36 11.92 4.81
N GLY A 106 10.49 10.95 3.92
CA GLY A 106 10.02 11.04 2.53
C GLY A 106 8.49 10.93 2.38
N LEU A 107 7.84 10.24 3.32
CA LEU A 107 6.39 10.05 3.33
C LEU A 107 5.63 11.34 3.68
N ILE A 108 6.10 12.10 4.68
CA ILE A 108 5.45 13.34 5.14
C ILE A 108 5.13 14.33 4.00
N PRO A 109 6.08 14.73 3.13
CA PRO A 109 5.77 15.66 2.04
C PRO A 109 4.79 15.05 1.03
N THR A 110 4.84 13.74 0.81
CA THR A 110 3.92 13.02 -0.08
C THR A 110 2.49 13.09 0.48
N LEU A 111 2.30 12.84 1.78
CA LEU A 111 1.00 12.93 2.45
C LEU A 111 0.41 14.34 2.39
N LEU A 112 1.26 15.36 2.58
CA LEU A 112 0.84 16.77 2.46
C LEU A 112 0.42 17.10 1.03
N SER A 113 1.16 16.64 0.02
CA SER A 113 0.82 16.85 -1.39
C SER A 113 -0.49 16.18 -1.79
N ALA A 114 -0.77 14.99 -1.22
CA ALA A 114 -1.95 14.20 -1.49
C ALA A 114 -3.19 14.64 -0.66
N ARG A 115 -3.06 15.64 0.22
CA ARG A 115 -4.15 16.16 1.07
C ARG A 115 -4.94 15.10 1.83
N VAL A 116 -4.23 14.10 2.36
CA VAL A 116 -4.83 12.93 3.02
C VAL A 116 -5.63 13.28 4.29
N PHE A 117 -5.32 14.42 4.92
CA PHE A 117 -5.95 14.85 6.17
C PHE A 117 -7.20 15.72 5.98
N ASP A 118 -7.56 16.02 4.73
CA ASP A 118 -8.81 16.71 4.44
C ASP A 118 -10.00 15.76 4.64
N PRO A 119 -11.20 16.28 5.01
CA PRO A 119 -12.39 15.46 5.12
C PRO A 119 -12.69 14.73 3.80
N TYR A 120 -13.08 13.46 3.92
CA TYR A 120 -13.43 12.64 2.75
C TYR A 120 -14.70 13.17 2.06
N ASP A 121 -14.62 13.40 0.74
CA ASP A 121 -15.66 13.99 -0.09
C ASP A 121 -16.27 13.03 -1.13
N GLY A 122 -15.86 11.75 -1.10
CA GLY A 122 -16.30 10.74 -2.05
C GLY A 122 -17.64 10.08 -1.71
N SER A 123 -17.88 8.91 -2.30
CA SER A 123 -19.11 8.13 -2.11
C SER A 123 -19.33 7.75 -0.64
N PRO A 124 -20.58 7.73 -0.15
CA PRO A 124 -20.85 7.34 1.22
C PRO A 124 -20.40 5.89 1.48
N VAL A 125 -20.10 5.58 2.74
CA VAL A 125 -19.52 4.30 3.16
C VAL A 125 -20.42 3.12 2.76
N GLU A 126 -21.73 3.33 2.79
CA GLU A 126 -22.75 2.34 2.44
C GLU A 126 -22.66 1.92 0.97
N ASP A 127 -22.43 2.86 0.06
CA ASP A 127 -22.32 2.60 -1.37
C ASP A 127 -21.03 1.85 -1.69
N ILE A 128 -19.91 2.29 -1.10
CA ILE A 128 -18.62 1.61 -1.19
C ILE A 128 -18.73 0.16 -0.69
N LEU A 129 -19.40 -0.04 0.46
CA LEU A 129 -19.58 -1.36 1.04
C LEU A 129 -20.44 -2.27 0.14
N THR A 130 -21.48 -1.71 -0.47
CA THR A 130 -22.35 -2.44 -1.39
C THR A 130 -21.58 -2.89 -2.64
N ASP A 131 -20.76 -2.01 -3.19
CA ASP A 131 -19.91 -2.30 -4.34
C ASP A 131 -18.84 -3.35 -4.01
N LEU A 132 -18.23 -3.31 -2.83
CA LEU A 132 -17.30 -4.34 -2.38
C LEU A 132 -18.00 -5.71 -2.23
N LYS A 133 -19.20 -5.76 -1.66
CA LYS A 133 -19.97 -7.01 -1.54
C LYS A 133 -20.35 -7.61 -2.90
N ARG A 134 -20.64 -6.77 -3.90
CA ARG A 134 -20.87 -7.23 -5.29
C ARG A 134 -19.62 -7.83 -5.91
N ARG A 135 -18.43 -7.27 -5.64
CA ARG A 135 -17.15 -7.78 -6.18
C ARG A 135 -16.73 -9.11 -5.58
N VAL A 136 -17.03 -9.34 -4.30
CA VAL A 136 -16.67 -10.58 -3.59
C VAL A 136 -17.64 -11.73 -3.89
N ASN A 137 -18.82 -11.45 -4.48
CA ASN A 137 -19.76 -12.49 -4.90
C ASN A 137 -20.01 -12.47 -6.42
N PRO A 138 -19.23 -13.23 -7.23
CA PRO A 138 -19.38 -13.25 -8.68
C PRO A 138 -20.72 -13.82 -9.18
N HIS A 139 -21.53 -14.44 -8.30
CA HIS A 139 -22.78 -15.08 -8.69
C HIS A 139 -23.93 -14.72 -7.74
N THR A 140 -24.55 -13.57 -7.99
CA THR A 140 -26.00 -13.58 -8.19
C THR A 140 -26.31 -12.53 -9.25
N PRO A 141 -26.68 -12.92 -10.49
CA PRO A 141 -27.37 -11.97 -11.34
C PRO A 141 -28.64 -11.56 -10.59
N HIS A 142 -28.72 -10.29 -10.20
CA HIS A 142 -30.01 -9.73 -9.81
C HIS A 142 -30.80 -9.63 -11.11
N CYS A 143 -31.55 -10.67 -11.44
CA CYS A 143 -32.59 -10.55 -12.45
C CYS A 143 -33.52 -9.44 -11.97
N PRO A 144 -33.79 -8.39 -12.78
CA PRO A 144 -34.95 -7.57 -12.50
C PRO A 144 -36.11 -8.55 -12.56
N ASN A 145 -36.78 -8.69 -11.41
CA ASN A 145 -37.84 -9.63 -11.12
C ASN A 145 -37.36 -11.00 -10.58
N THR A 146 -37.48 -11.15 -9.27
CA THR A 146 -37.58 -12.48 -8.65
C THR A 146 -38.89 -13.15 -9.09
N PRO A 147 -38.94 -14.48 -9.27
CA PRO A 147 -40.19 -15.18 -9.63
C PRO A 147 -41.32 -14.98 -8.61
N SER A 148 -40.98 -14.61 -7.36
CA SER A 148 -41.95 -14.26 -6.33
C SER A 148 -42.57 -12.87 -6.50
N GLN A 149 -41.96 -11.96 -7.26
CA GLN A 149 -42.52 -10.63 -7.54
C GLN A 149 -43.22 -10.53 -8.92
N ILE A 150 -42.89 -11.39 -9.89
CA ILE A 150 -43.64 -11.45 -11.17
C ILE A 150 -45.03 -12.08 -10.98
N ALA A 151 -45.18 -13.00 -10.04
CA ALA A 151 -46.45 -13.69 -9.82
C ALA A 151 -47.56 -12.80 -9.23
N ALA A 152 -47.18 -11.69 -8.57
CA ALA A 152 -48.16 -10.75 -8.00
C ALA A 152 -48.69 -9.75 -9.05
N ASP A 153 -47.85 -9.32 -10.00
CA ASP A 153 -48.21 -8.28 -10.97
C ASP A 153 -48.85 -8.84 -12.26
N ALA A 154 -48.72 -10.16 -12.52
CA ALA A 154 -49.28 -10.80 -13.71
C ALA A 154 -50.81 -11.04 -13.64
N LEU A 155 -51.48 -10.78 -12.52
CA LEU A 155 -52.93 -10.92 -12.38
C LEU A 155 -53.70 -9.59 -12.59
N ALA A 156 -53.02 -8.46 -12.79
CA ALA A 156 -53.65 -7.14 -12.81
C ALA A 156 -53.79 -6.49 -14.20
N SER A 157 -53.21 -7.03 -15.27
CA SER A 157 -53.40 -6.46 -16.61
C SER A 157 -53.28 -7.48 -17.72
N ASN A 158 -54.41 -7.78 -18.38
CA ASN A 158 -54.49 -8.40 -19.69
C ASN A 158 -53.90 -7.47 -20.77
N ALA A 159 -52.59 -7.24 -20.70
CA ALA A 159 -51.80 -6.59 -21.73
C ALA A 159 -50.70 -7.57 -22.16
N CYS A 160 -50.66 -7.82 -23.46
CA CYS A 160 -49.75 -8.69 -24.16
C CYS A 160 -48.28 -8.48 -23.70
N ALA A 161 -47.69 -9.51 -23.10
CA ALA A 161 -46.24 -9.61 -22.97
C ALA A 161 -45.67 -10.35 -24.18
N PRO A 162 -44.85 -9.72 -25.04
CA PRO A 162 -43.78 -10.41 -25.72
C PRO A 162 -42.52 -10.25 -24.86
N ALA A 163 -42.09 -11.34 -24.25
CA ALA A 163 -40.78 -11.47 -23.67
C ALA A 163 -39.68 -11.17 -24.71
N CYS A 164 -38.61 -10.53 -24.27
CA CYS A 164 -37.27 -10.61 -24.86
C CYS A 164 -37.04 -9.90 -26.21
N CYS A 165 -36.78 -8.59 -26.17
CA CYS A 165 -36.02 -7.89 -27.20
C CYS A 165 -34.56 -8.38 -27.20
N CYS A 166 -34.31 -9.57 -27.75
CA CYS A 166 -33.03 -9.95 -28.37
C CYS A 166 -33.11 -11.26 -29.19
N ALA A 167 -34.31 -11.79 -29.48
CA ALA A 167 -34.48 -12.92 -30.39
C ALA A 167 -35.50 -12.61 -31.49
N LYS A 168 -35.02 -12.61 -32.75
CA LYS A 168 -35.75 -12.60 -34.03
C LYS A 168 -36.18 -11.24 -34.59
N ALA A 169 -35.26 -10.59 -35.28
CA ALA A 169 -35.57 -9.78 -36.47
C ALA A 169 -34.65 -10.23 -37.61
N TRP A 170 -35.10 -11.19 -38.42
CA TRP A 170 -34.79 -11.34 -39.86
C TRP A 170 -35.26 -12.70 -40.38
N MET A 171 -36.41 -12.73 -41.05
CA MET A 171 -36.60 -13.57 -42.24
C MET A 171 -37.70 -12.95 -43.09
N ALA A 172 -37.29 -12.20 -44.11
CA ALA A 172 -37.89 -12.18 -45.45
C ALA A 172 -37.13 -11.16 -46.32
N HIS A 173 -36.11 -11.61 -47.05
CA HIS A 173 -36.11 -11.61 -48.52
C HIS A 173 -34.75 -12.03 -49.08
N SER A 174 -34.82 -13.12 -49.85
CA SER A 174 -34.00 -13.49 -51.00
C SER A 174 -32.49 -13.70 -50.84
N SER A 175 -32.14 -14.97 -51.10
CA SER A 175 -30.95 -15.44 -51.82
C SER A 175 -29.60 -15.49 -51.10
N THR A 176 -29.21 -16.75 -50.84
CA THR A 176 -27.83 -17.28 -50.84
C THR A 176 -26.78 -16.53 -50.03
N VAL A 177 -26.43 -17.06 -48.86
CA VAL A 177 -25.15 -17.78 -48.63
C VAL A 177 -25.27 -18.54 -47.31
N SER A 178 -25.10 -19.85 -47.38
CA SER A 178 -25.01 -20.74 -46.23
C SER A 178 -23.59 -20.68 -45.67
N VAL A 179 -23.42 -20.36 -44.38
CA VAL A 179 -22.23 -20.78 -43.62
C VAL A 179 -22.65 -21.30 -42.25
N ARG A 180 -22.04 -22.44 -41.90
CA ARG A 180 -22.43 -23.42 -40.88
C ARG A 180 -22.30 -22.90 -39.44
N ARG A 181 -23.10 -23.52 -38.56
CA ARG A 181 -23.03 -23.43 -37.10
C ARG A 181 -21.66 -23.82 -36.53
N GLY A 182 -21.30 -23.15 -35.43
CA GLY A 182 -20.60 -23.76 -34.29
C GLY A 182 -19.08 -23.77 -34.35
N VAL A 183 -18.45 -22.71 -33.85
CA VAL A 183 -17.14 -22.77 -33.19
C VAL A 183 -17.26 -21.86 -31.96
N ALA A 184 -16.98 -22.41 -30.77
CA ALA A 184 -16.82 -21.60 -29.57
C ALA A 184 -15.47 -20.89 -29.68
N LEU A 185 -15.48 -19.55 -29.80
CA LEU A 185 -14.24 -18.78 -29.74
C LEU A 185 -13.61 -18.99 -28.36
N GLN A 186 -12.39 -19.51 -28.33
CA GLN A 186 -11.59 -19.54 -27.11
C GLN A 186 -11.23 -18.11 -26.73
N ARG A 187 -10.89 -17.90 -25.45
CA ARG A 187 -10.60 -16.58 -24.88
C ARG A 187 -9.48 -15.83 -25.64
N ASP A 188 -8.64 -16.59 -26.35
CA ASP A 188 -7.51 -16.12 -27.15
C ASP A 188 -7.91 -15.64 -28.56
N ASP A 189 -9.13 -15.92 -29.04
CA ASP A 189 -9.60 -15.56 -30.38
C ASP A 189 -10.24 -14.15 -30.44
N VAL A 190 -10.39 -13.47 -29.30
CA VAL A 190 -10.88 -12.09 -29.24
C VAL A 190 -9.67 -11.16 -29.30
N PRO A 191 -9.45 -10.40 -30.40
CA PRO A 191 -8.29 -9.52 -30.49
C PRO A 191 -8.38 -8.42 -29.41
N MET A 192 -7.33 -8.31 -28.60
CA MET A 192 -7.23 -7.25 -27.59
C MET A 192 -7.37 -5.87 -28.24
N ARG A 193 -8.33 -5.08 -27.75
CA ARG A 193 -8.45 -3.67 -28.13
C ARG A 193 -7.33 -2.89 -27.45
N GLN A 194 -6.39 -2.35 -28.23
CA GLN A 194 -5.29 -1.57 -27.69
C GLN A 194 -5.80 -0.35 -26.91
N SER A 195 -5.21 -0.12 -25.74
CA SER A 195 -5.52 1.04 -24.90
C SER A 195 -5.05 2.32 -25.62
N LYS A 196 -5.90 3.34 -25.63
CA LYS A 196 -5.57 4.65 -26.22
C LYS A 196 -4.70 5.52 -25.30
N SER A 197 -4.46 5.08 -24.07
CA SER A 197 -3.80 5.87 -23.01
C SER A 197 -2.29 5.74 -22.97
N PHE A 198 -1.72 4.70 -23.60
CA PHE A 198 -0.27 4.50 -23.67
C PHE A 198 0.10 4.11 -25.10
N PRO A 199 0.86 4.94 -25.84
CA PRO A 199 1.31 4.57 -27.17
C PRO A 199 2.23 3.35 -27.07
N THR A 200 1.94 2.31 -27.85
CA THR A 200 2.87 1.20 -28.08
C THR A 200 4.05 1.73 -28.89
N GLU A 201 5.27 1.23 -28.61
CA GLU A 201 6.59 1.78 -28.98
C GLU A 201 6.83 2.16 -30.46
N ARG A 202 5.89 1.90 -31.36
CA ARG A 202 5.99 2.23 -32.80
C ARG A 202 5.89 3.72 -33.13
N PHE A 203 5.64 4.60 -32.15
CA PHE A 203 5.54 6.06 -32.36
C PHE A 203 6.43 6.89 -31.43
N VAL A 204 7.49 6.31 -30.86
CA VAL A 204 8.57 7.11 -30.26
C VAL A 204 9.62 7.31 -31.34
N GLU A 205 9.56 8.44 -32.03
CA GLU A 205 10.68 8.88 -32.87
C GLU A 205 11.83 9.26 -31.92
N LEU A 206 12.82 8.38 -31.85
CA LEU A 206 14.06 8.64 -31.12
C LEU A 206 14.82 9.71 -31.89
N GLU A 207 14.66 10.98 -31.49
CA GLU A 207 15.59 12.02 -31.90
C GLU A 207 16.98 11.64 -31.38
N LEU A 208 17.87 11.27 -32.30
CA LEU A 208 19.28 11.05 -31.99
C LEU A 208 19.89 12.34 -31.44
N PRO A 209 20.74 12.26 -30.40
CA PRO A 209 21.36 13.47 -29.86
C PRO A 209 22.23 14.14 -30.92
N ALA A 210 22.14 15.47 -31.00
CA ALA A 210 22.94 16.29 -31.89
C ALA A 210 24.44 16.01 -31.69
N ILE A 211 25.13 15.67 -32.78
CA ILE A 211 26.59 15.63 -32.83
C ILE A 211 27.04 17.08 -32.87
N GLU A 212 27.61 17.58 -31.79
CA GLU A 212 28.31 18.87 -31.81
C GLU A 212 29.68 18.67 -32.47
N ASP A 213 29.75 19.00 -33.77
CA ASP A 213 31.01 19.16 -34.50
C ASP A 213 31.74 20.44 -34.02
N ASN A 214 32.39 20.37 -32.87
CA ASN A 214 33.35 21.40 -32.44
C ASN A 214 34.78 20.94 -32.71
N ALA A 215 35.15 21.00 -33.98
CA ALA A 215 36.53 20.98 -34.45
C ALA A 215 36.98 22.40 -34.81
N LYS A 216 37.55 23.14 -33.84
CA LYS A 216 38.76 23.96 -34.02
C LYS A 216 39.23 24.58 -32.70
#